data_AF-K1Y3C7-F1
#
_entry.id   AF-K1Y3C7-F1
#
_cell.length_a   1.000
_cell.length_b   1.000
_cell.length_c   1.000
_cell.angle_alpha   90.00
_cell.angle_beta   90.00
_cell.angle_gamma   90.00
#
_symmetry.space_group_name_H-M   'P 1'
#
loop_
_entity.id
_entity.type
_entity.pdbx_description
1 polymer ?
#
loop_
_entity_poly.entity_id
_entity_poly.type
_entity_poly.pdbx_seq_one_letter_code
_entity_poly.pdbx_strand_id
1 'polypeptide(L)' 'MLSLRRKEGISLHRVKENFSSKYYLEFEKMAAAEVKKGNLAIDGDIIKIPPELLFLSDGIIRDLIL' A
#
# COMPACT_ATOMS: atom_id res chain seq x y z
N MET A 1 12.22 -5.89 4.30
CA MET A 1 11.18 -6.02 3.26
C MET A 1 9.88 -5.46 3.81
N LEU A 2 9.33 -4.42 3.18
CA LEU A 2 8.02 -3.86 3.53
C LEU A 2 6.92 -4.90 3.28
N SER A 3 5.91 -4.95 4.16
CA SER A 3 4.84 -5.98 4.12
C SER A 3 4.03 -5.97 2.82
N LEU A 4 4.05 -4.86 2.07
CA LEU A 4 3.47 -4.73 0.72
C LEU A 4 3.95 -5.77 -0.29
N ARG A 5 5.21 -6.25 -0.15
CA ARG A 5 5.78 -7.29 -1.03
C ARG A 5 5.45 -8.70 -0.58
N ARG A 6 4.90 -8.85 0.64
CA ARG A 6 4.52 -10.15 1.18
C ARG A 6 3.11 -10.48 0.73
N LYS A 7 2.82 -11.78 0.66
CA LYS A 7 1.47 -12.29 0.38
C LYS A 7 0.41 -11.77 1.35
N GLU A 8 0.85 -11.44 2.57
CA GLU A 8 0.07 -10.87 3.68
C GLU A 8 -0.40 -9.43 3.41
N GLY A 9 0.34 -8.63 2.65
CA GLY A 9 0.07 -7.20 2.44
C GLY A 9 0.19 -6.36 3.72
N ILE A 10 -0.46 -5.20 3.70
CA ILE A 10 -0.59 -4.26 4.82
C ILE A 10 -2.07 -4.13 5.16
N SER A 11 -2.41 -4.28 6.45
CA SER A 11 -3.75 -3.97 6.96
C SER A 11 -3.93 -2.46 7.13
N LEU A 12 -4.97 -1.91 6.50
CA LEU A 12 -5.34 -0.49 6.60
C LEU A 12 -5.73 -0.12 8.03
N HIS A 13 -6.45 -1.01 8.72
CA HIS A 13 -6.75 -0.85 10.14
C HIS A 13 -5.48 -0.70 10.98
N ARG A 14 -4.47 -1.56 10.77
CA ARG A 14 -3.20 -1.45 11.49
C ARG A 14 -2.47 -0.15 11.15
N VAL A 15 -2.50 0.32 9.91
CA VAL A 15 -1.90 1.62 9.56
C VAL A 15 -2.61 2.75 10.32
N LYS A 16 -3.94 2.71 10.38
CA LYS A 16 -4.75 3.70 11.11
C LYS A 16 -4.47 3.73 12.61
N GLU A 17 -4.21 2.58 13.22
CA GLU A 17 -3.91 2.46 14.66
C GLU A 17 -2.49 2.88 15.01
N ASN A 18 -1.51 2.62 14.12
CA ASN A 18 -0.10 2.86 14.41
C ASN A 18 0.41 4.23 13.94
N PHE A 19 -0.30 4.90 13.04
CA PHE A 19 0.10 6.20 12.49
C PHE A 19 -0.94 7.27 12.83
N SER A 20 -0.50 8.54 12.87
CA SER A 20 -1.42 9.65 13.08
C SER A 20 -2.43 9.74 11.94
N SER A 21 -3.61 10.30 12.21
CA SER A 21 -4.68 10.44 11.21
C SER A 21 -4.23 11.20 9.97
N LYS A 22 -3.29 12.14 10.10
CA LYS A 22 -2.69 12.86 8.97
C LYS A 22 -1.92 11.92 8.03
N TYR A 23 -1.03 11.11 8.58
CA TYR A 23 -0.25 10.15 7.79
C TYR A 23 -1.14 9.06 7.19
N TYR A 24 -2.17 8.62 7.91
CA TYR A 24 -3.16 7.69 7.36
C TYR A 24 -3.90 8.28 6.14
N LEU A 25 -4.36 9.53 6.23
CA LEU A 25 -5.04 10.22 5.13
C LEU A 25 -4.13 10.42 3.91
N GLU A 26 -2.86 10.80 4.12
CA GLU A 26 -1.87 10.92 3.05
C GLU A 26 -1.62 9.56 2.38
N PHE A 27 -1.39 8.51 3.18
CA PHE A 27 -1.22 7.14 2.69
C PHE A 27 -2.43 6.66 1.91
N GLU A 28 -3.65 6.85 2.43
CA GLU A 28 -4.89 6.42 1.76
C GLU A 28 -5.06 7.12 0.41
N LYS A 29 -4.73 8.41 0.32
CA LYS A 29 -4.76 9.17 -0.94
C LYS A 29 -3.75 8.64 -1.96
N MET A 30 -2.51 8.37 -1.54
CA MET A 30 -1.48 7.83 -2.42
C MET A 30 -1.81 6.41 -2.86
N ALA A 31 -2.22 5.56 -1.93
CA ALA A 31 -2.62 4.20 -2.20
C ALA A 31 -3.81 4.13 -3.16
N ALA A 32 -4.82 5.00 -3.00
CA ALA A 32 -5.93 5.09 -3.94
C ALA A 32 -5.50 5.47 -5.37
N ALA A 33 -4.48 6.31 -5.53
CA ALA A 33 -3.91 6.64 -6.83
C ALA A 33 -3.22 5.43 -7.48
N GLU A 34 -2.44 4.68 -6.70
CA GLU A 34 -1.75 3.48 -7.17
C GLU A 34 -2.72 2.32 -7.47
N VAL A 35 -3.80 2.19 -6.71
CA VAL A 35 -4.89 1.23 -7.01
C VAL A 35 -5.54 1.56 -8.34
N LYS A 36 -5.82 2.84 -8.64
CA LYS A 36 -6.37 3.25 -9.95
C LYS A 36 -5.42 2.95 -11.11
N LYS A 37 -4.11 2.95 -10.88
CA LYS A 37 -3.10 2.56 -11.87
C LYS A 37 -2.96 1.03 -12.02
N GLY A 38 -3.56 0.24 -11.13
CA GLY A 38 -3.40 -1.21 -11.08
C GLY A 38 -2.12 -1.67 -10.37
N ASN A 39 -1.38 -0.75 -9.73
CA ASN A 39 -0.12 -1.04 -9.04
C ASN A 39 -0.33 -1.66 -7.65
N LEU A 40 -1.51 -1.44 -7.06
CA LEU A 40 -1.92 -2.01 -5.79
C LEU A 40 -3.29 -2.67 -5.94
N ALA A 41 -3.50 -3.74 -5.19
CA ALA A 41 -4.79 -4.36 -5.00
C ALA A 41 -5.28 -4.15 -3.57
N ILE A 42 -6.56 -3.81 -3.43
CA ILE A 42 -7.27 -3.79 -2.15
C ILE A 42 -8.10 -5.07 -2.06
N ASP A 43 -7.91 -5.82 -0.99
CA ASP A 43 -8.62 -7.04 -0.65
C ASP A 43 -9.21 -6.89 0.75
N GLY A 44 -10.38 -6.25 0.82
CA GLY A 44 -11.00 -5.84 2.09
C GLY A 44 -10.14 -4.83 2.84
N ASP A 45 -9.60 -5.24 3.99
CA ASP A 45 -8.71 -4.41 4.83
C ASP A 45 -7.24 -4.48 4.38
N ILE A 46 -6.89 -5.35 3.43
CA ILE A 46 -5.50 -5.60 3.04
C ILE A 46 -5.15 -4.87 1.74
N ILE A 47 -4.09 -4.07 1.76
CA ILE A 47 -3.42 -3.53 0.59
C ILE A 47 -2.15 -4.34 0.28
N LYS A 48 -1.99 -4.75 -0.97
CA LYS A 48 -0.83 -5.53 -1.43
C LYS A 48 -0.42 -5.16 -2.84
N ILE A 49 0.87 -5.36 -3.15
CA ILE A 49 1.35 -5.29 -4.53
C ILE A 49 0.98 -6.63 -5.21
N PRO A 50 0.32 -6.62 -6.38
CA PRO A 50 0.02 -7.84 -7.12
C PRO A 50 1.28 -8.65 -7.43
N PRO A 51 1.22 -10.00 -7.40
CA PRO A 51 2.38 -10.86 -7.67
C PRO A 51 3.12 -10.53 -8.97
N GLU A 52 2.36 -10.20 -10.02
CA GLU A 52 2.83 -9.82 -11.33
C GLU A 52 3.64 -8.51 -11.34
N LEU A 53 3.48 -7.64 -10.34
CA LEU A 53 4.16 -6.34 -10.23
C LEU A 53 5.25 -6.31 -9.15
N LEU A 54 5.56 -7.46 -8.51
CA LEU A 54 6.59 -7.53 -7.46
C LEU A 54 7.97 -7.08 -7.95
N PHE A 55 8.28 -7.26 -9.22
CA PHE A 55 9.53 -6.79 -9.83
C PHE A 55 9.64 -5.25 -9.90
N LEU A 56 8.50 -4.54 -9.84
CA LEU A 56 8.42 -3.07 -9.78
C LEU A 56 8.20 -2.55 -8.36
N SER A 57 8.21 -3.44 -7.35
CA SER A 57 7.80 -3.11 -5.99
C SER A 57 8.55 -1.93 -5.39
N ASP A 58 9.84 -1.75 -5.67
CA ASP A 58 10.62 -0.61 -5.17
C ASP A 58 10.14 0.74 -5.73
N GLY A 59 9.72 0.79 -6.99
CA GLY A 59 9.13 2.00 -7.59
C GLY A 59 7.77 2.32 -6.98
N ILE A 60 6.90 1.31 -6.87
CA ILE A 60 5.56 1.46 -6.29
C ILE A 60 5.64 1.89 -4.82
N ILE A 61 6.58 1.33 -4.07
CA ILE A 61 6.82 1.69 -2.66
C ILE A 61 7.34 3.13 -2.54
N ARG A 62 8.25 3.55 -3.43
CA ARG A 62 8.77 4.92 -3.43
C ARG A 62 7.64 5.93 -3.63
N ASP A 63 6.68 5.61 -4.50
CA ASP A 63 5.52 6.45 -4.75
C ASP A 63 4.50 6.46 -3.59
N LEU A 64 4.61 5.53 -2.62
CA LEU A 64 3.76 5.45 -1.42
C LEU A 64 4.33 6.14 -0.17
N ILE A 65 5.64 6.38 -0.12
CA ILE A 65 6.36 6.88 1.07
C ILE A 65 6.74 8.38 0.94
N LEU A 66 6.40 9.02 -0.17
CA LEU A 66 6.74 10.42 -0.47
C LEU A 66 5.84 11.44 0.23
#